data_AF-A0A5M3MKX2-F1
#
_entry.id   AF-A0A5M3MKX2-F1
#
_cell.length_a   1.000
_cell.length_b   1.000
_cell.length_c   1.000
_cell.angle_alpha   90.00
_cell.angle_beta   90.00
_cell.angle_gamma   90.00
#
_symmetry.space_group_name_H-M   'P 1'
#
loop_
_entity.id
_entity.type
_entity.pdbx_description
1 polymer ?
#
loop_
_entity_poly.entity_id
_entity_poly.type
_entity_poly.pdbx_seq_one_letter_code
_entity_poly.pdbx_strand_id
1 'polypeptide(L)'
;MGNYSMLTSSAPAAPFGYAEAKPIQGLVSSYGLHPIDVRFPIMLASPSSRISHSHSPACESYNFDPDQQSSHEQHVGHRRARRRHIEEWKSIQDTTIMATGTSIFIPQKIYKPHTVADQRRCIEEAELMGYIAFENQHPRESGVPLIDALRSSCKHLIDKEDVVFEGEGPSVSIRIQWPGYASWTRQIPTKDFRTPKQPITREKLAKNIANCVKRFIEGMEKKPMEDDEDPKWRVGGRNSIKLEDLILVSVHHVSQGSWQPQLRMRRPL
;
A
#
# COMPACT_ATOMS: atom_id res chain seq x y z
N MET A 1 -40.31 72.60 3.66
CA MET A 1 -41.40 71.91 4.37
C MET A 1 -42.00 70.90 3.41
N GLY A 2 -41.81 69.60 3.66
CA GLY A 2 -42.22 68.55 2.73
C GLY A 2 -41.71 67.18 3.18
N ASN A 3 -42.65 66.36 3.64
CA ASN A 3 -42.48 65.13 4.41
C ASN A 3 -41.76 63.99 3.67
N TYR A 4 -40.86 63.28 4.35
CA TYR A 4 -40.43 61.93 3.97
C TYR A 4 -41.09 60.90 4.88
N SER A 5 -41.93 60.06 4.28
CA SER A 5 -42.62 58.94 4.92
C SER A 5 -41.66 57.81 5.28
N MET A 6 -41.72 57.38 6.54
CA MET A 6 -41.19 56.11 7.04
C MET A 6 -42.11 54.97 6.62
N LEU A 7 -41.56 53.91 6.02
CA LEU A 7 -42.23 52.61 5.89
C LEU A 7 -41.57 51.63 6.85
N THR A 8 -42.27 51.32 7.94
CA THR A 8 -41.98 50.23 8.87
C THR A 8 -42.62 48.96 8.36
N SER A 9 -41.82 47.95 8.02
CA SER A 9 -42.30 46.58 7.73
C SER A 9 -42.11 45.71 8.96
N SER A 10 -43.22 45.38 9.64
CA SER A 10 -43.26 44.39 10.72
C SER A 10 -43.46 42.98 10.15
N ALA A 11 -42.59 42.05 10.50
CA ALA A 11 -42.78 40.61 10.24
C ALA A 11 -43.17 39.89 11.56
N PRO A 12 -44.12 38.93 11.52
CA PRO A 12 -44.60 38.22 12.71
C PRO A 12 -43.66 37.08 13.14
N ALA A 13 -43.52 36.95 14.46
CA ALA A 13 -42.81 35.86 15.12
C ALA A 13 -43.58 34.53 15.01
N ALA A 14 -42.87 33.45 14.67
CA ALA A 14 -43.37 32.09 14.71
C ALA A 14 -42.92 31.40 16.02
N PRO A 15 -43.75 30.51 16.61
CA PRO A 15 -43.46 29.88 17.90
C PRO A 15 -42.52 28.68 17.77
N PHE A 16 -41.49 28.64 18.64
CA PHE A 16 -40.63 27.48 18.85
C PHE A 16 -41.37 26.40 19.65
N GLY A 17 -41.71 25.30 19.00
CA GLY A 17 -42.10 24.05 19.66
C GLY A 17 -40.85 23.20 19.95
N TYR A 18 -40.51 23.04 21.22
CA TYR A 18 -39.50 22.08 21.67
C TYR A 18 -40.11 20.67 21.66
N ALA A 19 -39.63 19.80 20.76
CA ALA A 19 -39.89 18.37 20.82
C ALA A 19 -38.76 17.69 21.62
N GLU A 20 -39.16 17.11 22.75
CA GLU A 20 -38.36 16.34 23.68
C GLU A 20 -37.93 15.00 23.05
N ALA A 21 -36.64 14.85 22.74
CA ALA A 21 -36.08 13.62 22.21
C ALA A 21 -35.68 12.67 23.35
N LYS A 22 -36.29 11.48 23.37
CA LYS A 22 -35.99 10.39 24.32
C LYS A 22 -34.56 9.85 24.11
N PRO A 23 -33.86 9.42 25.18
CA PRO A 23 -32.51 8.87 25.09
C PRO A 23 -32.56 7.44 24.54
N ILE A 24 -31.91 7.22 23.39
CA ILE A 24 -31.64 5.88 22.87
C ILE A 24 -30.45 5.31 23.63
N GLN A 25 -30.72 4.35 24.50
CA GLN A 25 -29.72 3.58 25.22
C GLN A 25 -29.06 2.55 24.28
N GLY A 26 -27.73 2.63 24.20
CA GLY A 26 -26.82 1.49 24.30
C GLY A 26 -26.95 0.34 23.31
N LEU A 27 -26.20 0.42 22.20
CA LEU A 27 -25.61 -0.76 21.56
C LEU A 27 -24.13 -0.46 21.29
N VAL A 28 -23.31 -0.80 22.27
CA VAL A 28 -21.86 -0.74 22.19
C VAL A 28 -21.41 -1.93 21.33
N SER A 29 -21.20 -1.70 20.03
CA SER A 29 -20.55 -2.69 19.17
C SER A 29 -19.04 -2.55 19.33
N SER A 30 -18.49 -3.33 20.25
CA SER A 30 -17.05 -3.47 20.43
C SER A 30 -16.45 -4.26 19.27
N TYR A 31 -16.04 -3.58 18.21
CA TYR A 31 -15.12 -4.18 17.23
C TYR A 31 -13.72 -4.21 17.83
N GLY A 32 -13.44 -5.29 18.54
CA GLY A 32 -12.09 -5.65 18.98
C GLY A 32 -11.18 -5.76 17.77
N LEU A 33 -10.11 -4.96 17.78
CA LEU A 33 -8.94 -5.16 16.93
C LEU A 33 -8.25 -6.45 17.39
N HIS A 34 -8.67 -7.58 16.83
CA HIS A 34 -7.88 -8.80 16.93
C HIS A 34 -6.67 -8.68 15.99
N PRO A 35 -5.44 -8.98 16.47
CA PRO A 35 -4.33 -9.20 15.56
C PRO A 35 -4.70 -10.39 14.66
N ILE A 36 -4.71 -10.15 13.35
CA ILE A 36 -4.86 -11.21 12.35
C ILE A 36 -3.56 -12.02 12.40
N ASP A 37 -3.60 -13.13 13.12
CA ASP A 37 -2.57 -14.18 13.09
C ASP A 37 -2.63 -14.82 11.70
N VAL A 38 -1.73 -14.41 10.81
CA VAL A 38 -1.59 -14.97 9.46
C VAL A 38 -0.90 -16.33 9.58
N ARG A 39 -1.64 -17.34 10.04
CA ARG A 39 -1.20 -18.73 9.96
C ARG A 39 -1.27 -19.17 8.51
N PHE A 40 -0.11 -19.19 7.86
CA PHE A 40 0.08 -19.98 6.65
C PHE A 40 -0.15 -21.47 6.98
N PRO A 41 -0.88 -22.23 6.15
CA PRO A 41 -0.99 -23.67 6.35
C PRO A 41 0.38 -24.31 6.15
N ILE A 42 0.98 -24.80 7.25
CA ILE A 42 2.16 -25.66 7.22
C ILE A 42 1.67 -27.05 6.79
N MET A 43 1.97 -27.43 5.55
CA MET A 43 1.87 -28.81 5.09
C MET A 43 2.95 -29.63 5.82
N LEU A 44 2.58 -30.32 6.89
CA LEU A 44 3.43 -31.31 7.56
C LEU A 44 3.45 -32.59 6.72
N ALA A 45 4.56 -32.83 6.02
CA ALA A 45 4.92 -34.16 5.53
C ALA A 45 5.94 -34.78 6.50
N SER A 46 5.52 -35.80 7.23
CA SER A 46 6.41 -36.73 7.92
C SER A 46 7.17 -37.57 6.89
N PRO A 47 8.41 -37.97 7.21
CA PRO A 47 8.60 -39.42 7.30
C PRO A 47 9.47 -39.85 8.48
N SER A 48 8.99 -40.92 9.13
CA SER A 48 9.79 -41.82 9.96
C SER A 48 10.73 -42.65 9.08
N SER A 49 12.01 -42.73 9.43
CA SER A 49 12.73 -44.01 9.56
C SER A 49 14.12 -43.79 10.17
N ARG A 50 14.37 -44.49 11.29
CA ARG A 50 15.69 -44.75 11.85
C ARG A 50 16.32 -45.89 11.04
N ILE A 51 17.54 -45.70 10.54
CA ILE A 51 18.47 -46.80 10.26
C ILE A 51 19.85 -46.36 10.75
N SER A 52 20.39 -47.13 11.68
CA SER A 52 21.73 -47.03 12.24
C SER A 52 22.62 -48.06 11.56
N HIS A 53 23.67 -47.63 10.85
CA HIS A 53 24.80 -48.49 10.48
C HIS A 53 26.13 -47.74 10.60
N SER A 54 27.03 -48.35 11.36
CA SER A 54 28.44 -48.00 11.52
C SER A 54 29.27 -48.69 10.46
N HIS A 55 30.03 -47.95 9.64
CA HIS A 55 31.15 -48.51 8.87
C HIS A 55 32.31 -47.51 8.77
N SER A 56 33.51 -48.06 8.98
CA SER A 56 34.83 -47.42 8.91
C SER A 56 35.24 -47.01 7.49
N PRO A 57 36.24 -46.11 7.33
CA PRO A 57 36.54 -45.46 6.07
C PRO A 57 37.49 -46.31 5.22
N ALA A 58 37.06 -46.63 4.01
CA ALA A 58 37.96 -47.07 2.94
C ALA A 58 38.14 -45.89 1.97
N CYS A 59 39.39 -45.68 1.57
CA CYS A 59 39.86 -44.75 0.55
C CYS A 59 39.09 -44.97 -0.77
N GLU A 60 38.10 -44.11 -1.03
CA GLU A 60 37.41 -44.02 -2.33
C GLU A 60 38.03 -42.92 -3.19
N SER A 61 38.48 -43.34 -4.36
CA SER A 61 38.90 -42.51 -5.47
C SER A 61 37.83 -41.47 -5.82
N TYR A 62 38.23 -40.19 -5.82
CA TYR A 62 37.41 -39.06 -6.23
C TYR A 62 36.97 -39.23 -7.69
N ASN A 63 35.75 -39.74 -7.89
CA ASN A 63 35.03 -39.61 -9.14
C ASN A 63 34.54 -38.16 -9.23
N PHE A 64 35.11 -37.41 -10.19
CA PHE A 64 34.69 -36.05 -10.51
C PHE A 64 33.31 -36.12 -11.15
N ASP A 65 32.28 -35.78 -10.37
CA ASP A 65 30.88 -35.78 -10.79
C ASP A 65 30.59 -34.49 -11.60
N PRO A 66 30.40 -34.56 -12.93
CA PRO A 66 30.21 -33.39 -13.78
C PRO A 66 28.87 -32.67 -13.56
N ASP A 67 27.95 -33.23 -12.75
CA ASP A 67 26.64 -32.64 -12.50
C ASP A 67 26.63 -31.48 -11.49
N GLN A 68 27.76 -31.13 -10.86
CA GLN A 68 27.83 -29.99 -9.93
C GLN A 68 27.86 -28.60 -10.58
N GLN A 69 28.09 -28.49 -11.91
CA GLN A 69 28.14 -27.18 -12.59
C GLN A 69 26.78 -26.49 -12.73
N SER A 70 25.67 -27.24 -12.71
CA SER A 70 24.31 -26.69 -12.88
C SER A 70 23.86 -25.78 -11.71
N SER A 71 24.41 -25.98 -10.51
CA SER A 71 24.02 -25.22 -9.31
C SER A 71 24.50 -23.77 -9.30
N HIS A 72 25.57 -23.43 -10.05
CA HIS A 72 26.15 -22.09 -10.02
C HIS A 72 25.39 -21.07 -10.89
N GLU A 73 24.83 -21.50 -12.03
CA GLU A 73 24.12 -20.60 -12.95
C GLU A 73 22.78 -20.12 -12.38
N GLN A 74 22.05 -20.99 -11.66
CA GLN A 74 20.77 -20.62 -11.02
C GLN A 74 20.95 -19.51 -9.98
N HIS A 75 22.07 -19.53 -9.25
CA HIS A 75 22.35 -18.54 -8.20
C HIS A 75 22.64 -17.13 -8.74
N VAL A 76 23.08 -17.01 -10.01
CA VAL A 76 23.34 -15.72 -10.67
C VAL A 76 22.03 -15.07 -11.14
N GLY A 77 21.07 -15.86 -11.63
CA GLY A 77 19.76 -15.38 -12.08
C GLY A 77 18.96 -14.69 -10.96
N HIS A 78 18.87 -15.31 -9.78
CA HIS A 78 18.09 -14.79 -8.65
C HIS A 78 18.62 -13.45 -8.09
N ARG A 79 19.94 -13.25 -8.12
CA ARG A 79 20.54 -11.95 -7.72
C ARG A 79 20.14 -10.81 -8.65
N ARG A 80 19.82 -11.08 -9.92
CA ARG A 80 19.40 -10.05 -10.88
C ARG A 80 17.98 -9.53 -10.60
N ALA A 81 17.02 -10.43 -10.34
CA ALA A 81 15.64 -10.05 -10.06
C ALA A 81 15.50 -9.18 -8.79
N ARG A 82 16.23 -9.53 -7.72
CA ARG A 82 16.24 -8.76 -6.46
C ARG A 82 16.80 -7.35 -6.64
N ARG A 83 17.82 -7.17 -7.48
CA ARG A 83 18.39 -5.83 -7.75
C ARG A 83 17.42 -4.96 -8.54
N ARG A 84 16.72 -5.56 -9.50
CA ARG A 84 15.84 -4.85 -10.43
C ARG A 84 14.74 -4.04 -9.72
N HIS A 85 13.95 -4.65 -8.83
CA HIS A 85 12.84 -3.91 -8.20
C HIS A 85 13.31 -2.78 -7.27
N ILE A 86 14.47 -2.92 -6.61
CA ILE A 86 15.06 -1.86 -5.78
C ILE A 86 15.58 -0.72 -6.66
N GLU A 87 16.21 -1.05 -7.78
CA GLU A 87 16.67 -0.08 -8.78
C GLU A 87 15.48 0.67 -9.39
N GLU A 88 14.41 -0.04 -9.76
CA GLU A 88 13.15 0.54 -10.25
C GLU A 88 12.49 1.47 -9.22
N TRP A 89 12.51 1.11 -7.92
CA TRP A 89 12.01 1.99 -6.86
C TRP A 89 12.74 3.34 -6.84
N LYS A 90 14.07 3.31 -7.02
CA LYS A 90 14.90 4.53 -7.01
C LYS A 90 14.74 5.31 -8.31
N SER A 91 14.75 4.63 -9.46
CA SER A 91 14.71 5.29 -10.76
C SER A 91 13.41 6.09 -10.97
N ILE A 92 12.29 5.69 -10.37
CA ILE A 92 11.05 6.48 -10.42
C ILE A 92 11.23 7.85 -9.79
N GLN A 93 11.99 7.97 -8.70
CA GLN A 93 12.23 9.28 -8.06
C GLN A 93 12.99 10.22 -8.99
N ASP A 94 13.94 9.68 -9.77
CA ASP A 94 14.77 10.45 -10.70
C ASP A 94 14.05 10.80 -12.01
N THR A 95 13.06 10.00 -12.41
CA THR A 95 12.36 10.12 -13.70
C THR A 95 10.96 10.74 -13.61
N THR A 96 10.48 11.01 -12.40
CA THR A 96 9.15 11.59 -12.16
C THR A 96 9.03 12.97 -12.79
N ILE A 97 8.05 13.15 -13.68
CA ILE A 97 7.70 14.45 -14.26
C ILE A 97 6.81 15.20 -13.27
N MET A 98 7.20 16.41 -12.89
CA MET A 98 6.48 17.18 -11.86
C MET A 98 5.96 18.48 -12.45
N ALA A 99 4.67 18.51 -12.79
CA ALA A 99 3.99 19.76 -13.13
C ALA A 99 3.38 20.42 -11.89
N THR A 100 2.86 19.62 -10.95
CA THR A 100 2.30 20.11 -9.69
C THR A 100 2.91 19.42 -8.47
N GLY A 101 2.85 20.13 -7.34
CA GLY A 101 3.33 19.69 -6.04
C GLY A 101 4.84 19.73 -5.89
N THR A 102 5.39 18.86 -5.04
CA THR A 102 6.83 18.84 -4.73
C THR A 102 7.50 17.55 -5.20
N SER A 103 8.84 17.59 -5.23
CA SER A 103 9.72 16.43 -5.45
C SER A 103 10.00 15.64 -4.18
N ILE A 104 9.33 15.97 -3.07
CA ILE A 104 9.58 15.35 -1.78
C ILE A 104 8.81 14.03 -1.70
N PHE A 105 9.52 12.92 -1.91
CA PHE A 105 8.99 11.58 -1.68
C PHE A 105 8.94 11.26 -0.19
N ILE A 106 7.92 10.50 0.23
CA ILE A 106 7.88 9.93 1.57
C ILE A 106 8.97 8.85 1.65
N PRO A 107 9.95 8.94 2.58
CA PRO A 107 11.12 8.06 2.60
C PRO A 107 10.79 6.69 3.21
N GLN A 108 9.95 5.92 2.51
CA GLN A 108 9.54 4.59 2.96
C GLN A 108 10.65 3.57 2.77
N LYS A 109 10.89 2.73 3.79
CA LYS A 109 11.72 1.53 3.66
C LYS A 109 11.02 0.53 2.73
N ILE A 110 11.74 -0.14 1.83
CA ILE A 110 11.14 -1.21 1.00
C ILE A 110 10.88 -2.41 1.91
N TYR A 111 9.63 -2.89 1.95
CA TYR A 111 9.24 -4.05 2.72
C TYR A 111 10.04 -5.29 2.31
N LYS A 112 10.45 -6.08 3.31
CA LYS A 112 11.05 -7.40 3.13
C LYS A 112 10.43 -8.36 4.14
N PRO A 113 10.12 -9.61 3.77
CA PRO A 113 9.76 -10.65 4.73
C PRO A 113 10.82 -10.80 5.82
N HIS A 114 10.38 -11.15 7.03
CA HIS A 114 11.27 -11.16 8.20
C HIS A 114 12.28 -12.31 8.19
N THR A 115 11.91 -13.48 7.66
CA THR A 115 12.78 -14.66 7.64
C THR A 115 13.55 -14.75 6.32
N VAL A 116 14.77 -15.32 6.38
CA VAL A 116 15.59 -15.55 5.18
C VAL A 116 14.91 -16.51 4.21
N ALA A 117 14.24 -17.55 4.75
CA ALA A 117 13.48 -18.50 3.94
C ALA A 117 12.33 -17.83 3.18
N ASP A 118 11.58 -16.93 3.83
CA ASP A 118 10.51 -16.18 3.16
C ASP A 118 11.06 -15.15 2.17
N GLN A 119 12.20 -14.51 2.46
CA GLN A 119 12.84 -13.61 1.50
C GLN A 119 13.24 -14.38 0.23
N ARG A 120 13.83 -15.57 0.39
CA ARG A 120 14.20 -16.42 -0.73
C ARG A 120 12.97 -16.80 -1.56
N ARG A 121 11.94 -17.38 -0.94
CA ARG A 121 10.72 -17.82 -1.63
C ARG A 121 9.93 -16.68 -2.26
N CYS A 122 9.74 -15.58 -1.53
CA CYS A 122 8.80 -14.52 -1.91
C CYS A 122 9.46 -13.35 -2.66
N ILE A 123 10.80 -13.29 -2.76
CA ILE A 123 11.51 -12.22 -3.47
C ILE A 123 12.52 -12.80 -4.47
N GLU A 124 13.36 -13.75 -4.06
CA GLU A 124 14.48 -14.20 -4.89
C GLU A 124 14.06 -15.22 -5.95
N GLU A 125 13.16 -16.13 -5.57
CA GLU A 125 12.59 -17.17 -6.44
C GLU A 125 11.26 -16.75 -7.06
N ALA A 126 10.65 -15.67 -6.55
CA ALA A 126 9.39 -15.16 -7.07
C ALA A 126 9.60 -14.31 -8.33
N GLU A 127 8.75 -14.51 -9.33
CA GLU A 127 8.66 -13.63 -10.48
C GLU A 127 7.89 -12.36 -10.10
N LEU A 128 8.61 -11.34 -9.67
CA LEU A 128 8.03 -10.05 -9.33
C LEU A 128 7.68 -9.27 -10.59
N MET A 129 6.40 -8.93 -10.73
CA MET A 129 5.92 -7.99 -11.74
C MET A 129 6.59 -6.62 -11.62
N GLY A 130 6.65 -5.91 -12.75
CA GLY A 130 7.02 -4.50 -12.79
C GLY A 130 6.07 -3.62 -11.99
N TYR A 131 6.52 -2.40 -11.69
CA TYR A 131 5.69 -1.42 -10.99
C TYR A 131 4.51 -0.95 -11.87
N ILE A 132 3.45 -0.51 -11.21
CA ILE A 132 2.30 0.13 -11.83
C ILE A 132 2.44 1.64 -11.61
N ALA A 133 2.74 2.39 -12.67
CA ALA A 133 2.79 3.85 -12.62
C ALA A 133 1.40 4.50 -12.76
N PHE A 134 1.28 5.70 -12.22
CA PHE A 134 0.12 6.58 -12.40
C PHE A 134 0.63 7.84 -13.09
N GLU A 135 0.06 8.16 -14.24
CA GLU A 135 0.41 9.37 -15.00
C GLU A 135 -0.84 10.17 -15.30
N ASN A 136 -0.79 11.48 -15.06
CA ASN A 136 -1.82 12.41 -15.47
C ASN A 136 -1.44 13.03 -16.81
N GLN A 137 -2.43 13.24 -17.68
CA GLN A 137 -2.22 13.85 -18.99
C GLN A 137 -2.25 15.38 -18.95
N HIS A 138 -3.07 15.98 -18.07
CA HIS A 138 -3.33 17.42 -18.03
C HIS A 138 -3.37 17.97 -16.58
N PRO A 139 -2.32 18.66 -16.12
CA PRO A 139 -1.02 18.77 -16.78
C PRO A 139 -0.33 17.41 -16.84
N ARG A 140 0.64 17.25 -17.76
CA ARG A 140 1.41 16.02 -17.83
C ARG A 140 2.28 15.90 -16.57
N GLU A 141 1.96 14.96 -15.70
CA GLU A 141 2.71 14.74 -14.46
C GLU A 141 2.66 13.27 -14.02
N SER A 142 3.69 12.87 -13.30
CA SER A 142 3.75 11.59 -12.63
C SER A 142 2.99 11.66 -11.30
N GLY A 143 1.97 10.83 -11.23
CA GLY A 143 1.14 10.56 -10.07
C GLY A 143 -0.27 11.15 -10.13
N VAL A 144 -1.10 10.69 -9.19
CA VAL A 144 -2.48 11.16 -8.98
C VAL A 144 -2.68 11.60 -7.53
N PRO A 145 -3.28 12.77 -7.26
CA PRO A 145 -3.61 13.17 -5.89
C PRO A 145 -4.52 12.14 -5.22
N LEU A 146 -4.15 11.69 -4.02
CA LEU A 146 -4.91 10.64 -3.31
C LEU A 146 -6.35 11.07 -3.00
N ILE A 147 -6.58 12.36 -2.78
CA ILE A 147 -7.92 12.92 -2.58
C ILE A 147 -8.82 12.76 -3.83
N ASP A 148 -8.24 12.88 -5.02
CA ASP A 148 -8.98 12.75 -6.28
C ASP A 148 -9.25 11.27 -6.59
N ALA A 149 -8.25 10.41 -6.34
CA ALA A 149 -8.40 8.96 -6.41
C ALA A 149 -9.47 8.42 -5.46
N LEU A 150 -9.53 8.95 -4.22
CA LEU A 150 -10.55 8.56 -3.25
C LEU A 150 -11.97 8.88 -3.77
N ARG A 151 -12.13 10.02 -4.45
CA ARG A 151 -13.39 10.49 -5.03
C ARG A 151 -13.73 9.85 -6.37
N SER A 152 -12.88 8.98 -6.92
CA SER A 152 -13.01 8.49 -8.31
C SER A 152 -13.08 9.64 -9.33
N SER A 153 -12.29 10.69 -9.11
CA SER A 153 -12.24 11.87 -9.97
C SER A 153 -10.93 11.94 -10.78
N CYS A 154 -10.39 10.78 -11.18
CA CYS A 154 -9.14 10.65 -11.93
C CYS A 154 -9.35 10.90 -13.44
N LYS A 155 -9.97 12.02 -13.81
CA LYS A 155 -10.38 12.29 -15.20
C LYS A 155 -9.21 12.30 -16.19
N HIS A 156 -8.03 12.70 -15.73
CA HIS A 156 -6.83 12.85 -16.55
C HIS A 156 -5.83 11.71 -16.36
N LEU A 157 -6.18 10.66 -15.60
CA LEU A 157 -5.31 9.49 -15.44
C LEU A 157 -5.22 8.76 -16.79
N ILE A 158 -4.00 8.64 -17.29
CA ILE A 158 -3.67 7.89 -18.50
C ILE A 158 -3.95 6.41 -18.22
N ASP A 159 -4.55 5.73 -19.21
CA ASP A 159 -4.86 4.31 -19.17
C ASP A 159 -5.62 3.87 -17.91
N LYS A 160 -6.58 4.70 -17.48
CA LYS A 160 -7.32 4.48 -16.23
C LYS A 160 -8.20 3.21 -16.26
N GLU A 161 -8.63 2.78 -17.44
CA GLU A 161 -9.38 1.54 -17.69
C GLU A 161 -8.49 0.30 -17.83
N ASP A 162 -7.17 0.44 -17.95
CA ASP A 162 -6.27 -0.72 -18.04
C ASP A 162 -6.46 -1.63 -16.84
N VAL A 163 -6.59 -2.92 -17.12
CA VAL A 163 -6.63 -3.95 -16.10
C VAL A 163 -5.26 -4.12 -15.47
N VAL A 164 -5.25 -4.30 -14.16
CA VAL A 164 -4.05 -4.60 -13.37
C VAL A 164 -4.28 -5.84 -12.54
N PHE A 165 -3.19 -6.49 -12.12
CA PHE A 165 -3.24 -7.76 -11.36
C PHE A 165 -3.88 -8.92 -12.14
N GLU A 166 -3.70 -8.96 -13.45
CA GLU A 166 -4.04 -10.15 -14.23
C GLU A 166 -3.20 -11.35 -13.75
N GLY A 167 -3.83 -12.51 -13.58
CA GLY A 167 -3.17 -13.72 -13.06
C GLY A 167 -2.94 -13.74 -11.55
N GLU A 168 -3.13 -12.63 -10.83
CA GLU A 168 -2.97 -12.61 -9.38
C GLU A 168 -4.09 -13.38 -8.66
N GLY A 169 -3.78 -13.85 -7.44
CA GLY A 169 -4.74 -14.45 -6.52
C GLY A 169 -5.89 -13.48 -6.17
N PRO A 170 -6.92 -13.91 -5.41
CA PRO A 170 -8.13 -13.11 -5.16
C PRO A 170 -7.89 -11.77 -4.43
N SER A 171 -6.75 -11.64 -3.76
CA SER A 171 -6.38 -10.45 -3.00
C SER A 171 -4.86 -10.29 -2.93
N VAL A 172 -4.39 -9.05 -2.82
CA VAL A 172 -2.99 -8.70 -2.54
C VAL A 172 -2.89 -7.86 -1.27
N SER A 173 -1.71 -7.86 -0.64
CA SER A 173 -1.44 -7.05 0.55
C SER A 173 -0.76 -5.73 0.19
N ILE A 174 -1.34 -4.60 0.57
CA ILE A 174 -0.73 -3.28 0.47
C ILE A 174 0.09 -3.01 1.73
N ARG A 175 1.39 -2.77 1.56
CA ARG A 175 2.35 -2.46 2.64
C ARG A 175 2.60 -0.97 2.69
N ILE A 176 2.57 -0.37 3.88
CA ILE A 176 2.97 1.01 4.13
C ILE A 176 4.09 0.98 5.17
N GLN A 177 5.24 1.55 4.81
CA GLN A 177 6.44 1.62 5.65
C GLN A 177 6.75 3.09 5.95
N TRP A 178 5.82 3.74 6.65
CA TRP A 178 5.87 5.19 6.89
C TRP A 178 6.92 5.54 7.96
N PRO A 179 7.73 6.60 7.77
CA PRO A 179 8.74 7.01 8.75
C PRO A 179 8.13 7.31 10.14
N GLY A 180 8.72 6.75 11.19
CA GLY A 180 8.24 6.91 12.56
C GLY A 180 6.98 6.16 12.94
N TYR A 181 6.50 5.21 12.11
CA TYR A 181 5.43 4.30 12.51
C TYR A 181 5.77 2.85 12.16
N ALA A 182 5.26 1.93 13.00
CA ALA A 182 5.34 0.50 12.74
C ALA A 182 4.75 0.12 11.36
N SER A 183 5.30 -0.93 10.76
CA SER A 183 4.84 -1.45 9.47
C SER A 183 3.33 -1.69 9.47
N TRP A 184 2.65 -1.16 8.45
CA TRP A 184 1.21 -1.30 8.30
C TRP A 184 0.86 -2.11 7.05
N THR A 185 -0.19 -2.92 7.12
CA THR A 185 -0.62 -3.76 6.01
C THR A 185 -2.15 -3.81 5.90
N ARG A 186 -2.64 -3.90 4.67
CA ARG A 186 -4.06 -4.16 4.41
C ARG A 186 -4.26 -4.87 3.08
N GLN A 187 -5.16 -5.85 3.07
CA GLN A 187 -5.53 -6.54 1.84
C GLN A 187 -6.50 -5.72 0.99
N ILE A 188 -6.32 -5.79 -0.33
CA ILE A 188 -7.27 -5.30 -1.31
C ILE A 188 -7.64 -6.43 -2.28
N PRO A 189 -8.87 -6.45 -2.80
CA PRO A 189 -9.25 -7.40 -3.84
C PRO A 189 -8.52 -7.06 -5.15
N THR A 190 -8.11 -8.09 -5.89
CA THR A 190 -7.50 -7.96 -7.24
C THR A 190 -8.53 -8.02 -8.36
N LYS A 191 -9.73 -8.50 -8.06
CA LYS A 191 -10.86 -8.59 -8.98
C LYS A 191 -12.01 -7.72 -8.51
N ASP A 192 -12.76 -7.18 -9.45
CA ASP A 192 -14.01 -6.49 -9.19
C ASP A 192 -15.13 -7.47 -8.77
N PHE A 193 -16.29 -6.90 -8.44
CA PHE A 193 -17.47 -7.66 -8.03
C PHE A 193 -18.47 -7.86 -9.18
N ARG A 194 -18.06 -7.65 -10.44
CA ARG A 194 -18.92 -7.91 -11.59
C ARG A 194 -19.06 -9.42 -11.82
N THR A 195 -20.03 -9.80 -12.66
CA THR A 195 -20.24 -11.19 -13.07
C THR A 195 -20.15 -11.24 -14.59
N PRO A 196 -19.12 -11.90 -15.18
CA PRO A 196 -18.00 -12.58 -14.51
C PRO A 196 -17.06 -11.59 -13.78
N LYS A 197 -16.32 -12.07 -12.76
CA LYS A 197 -15.33 -11.26 -12.04
C LYS A 197 -14.19 -10.87 -12.98
N GLN A 198 -13.88 -9.59 -13.07
CA GLN A 198 -12.79 -9.08 -13.90
C GLN A 198 -11.65 -8.54 -13.03
N PRO A 199 -10.39 -8.56 -13.48
CA PRO A 199 -9.31 -7.84 -12.81
C PRO A 199 -9.68 -6.35 -12.61
N ILE A 200 -9.19 -5.75 -11.52
CA ILE A 200 -9.49 -4.34 -11.26
C ILE A 200 -8.77 -3.44 -12.28
N THR A 201 -9.36 -2.27 -12.57
CA THR A 201 -8.71 -1.25 -13.40
C THR A 201 -7.67 -0.45 -12.62
N ARG A 202 -6.78 0.26 -13.33
CA ARG A 202 -5.81 1.20 -12.76
C ARG A 202 -6.49 2.28 -11.91
N GLU A 203 -7.62 2.85 -12.36
CA GLU A 203 -8.41 3.79 -11.56
C GLU A 203 -8.92 3.16 -10.25
N LYS A 204 -9.42 1.92 -10.34
CA LYS A 204 -9.92 1.20 -9.17
C LYS A 204 -8.79 0.89 -8.19
N LEU A 205 -7.60 0.54 -8.68
CA LEU A 205 -6.41 0.38 -7.87
C LEU A 205 -6.05 1.70 -7.16
N ALA A 206 -5.98 2.83 -7.86
CA ALA A 206 -5.71 4.14 -7.26
C ALA A 206 -6.68 4.44 -6.10
N LYS A 207 -7.98 4.20 -6.30
CA LYS A 207 -9.00 4.36 -5.26
C LYS A 207 -8.77 3.42 -4.07
N ASN A 208 -8.44 2.16 -4.32
CA ASN A 208 -8.17 1.19 -3.26
C ASN A 208 -6.94 1.59 -2.43
N ILE A 209 -5.87 2.07 -3.08
CA ILE A 209 -4.68 2.61 -2.40
C ILE A 209 -5.02 3.86 -1.59
N ALA A 210 -5.76 4.81 -2.16
CA ALA A 210 -6.21 6.00 -1.42
C ALA A 210 -7.00 5.64 -0.16
N ASN A 211 -7.88 4.64 -0.25
CA ASN A 211 -8.59 4.11 0.93
C ASN A 211 -7.64 3.46 1.94
N CYS A 212 -6.61 2.74 1.50
CA CYS A 212 -5.61 2.16 2.41
C CYS A 212 -4.82 3.25 3.15
N VAL A 213 -4.30 4.24 2.43
CA VAL A 213 -3.57 5.38 3.03
C VAL A 213 -4.46 6.18 3.98
N LYS A 214 -5.72 6.43 3.60
CA LYS A 214 -6.69 7.09 4.49
C LYS A 214 -6.84 6.35 5.81
N ARG A 215 -7.04 5.01 5.75
CA ARG A 215 -7.17 4.17 6.96
C ARG A 215 -5.89 4.14 7.79
N PHE A 216 -4.73 4.14 7.14
CA PHE A 216 -3.45 4.27 7.83
C PHE A 216 -3.36 5.59 8.60
N ILE A 217 -3.64 6.74 7.95
CA ILE A 217 -3.61 8.05 8.61
C ILE A 217 -4.61 8.12 9.77
N GLU A 218 -5.86 7.71 9.57
CA GLU A 218 -6.90 7.65 10.61
C GLU A 218 -6.46 6.78 11.81
N GLY A 219 -5.76 5.67 11.54
CA GLY A 219 -5.29 4.74 12.57
C GLY A 219 -4.03 5.18 13.31
N MET A 220 -3.20 6.04 12.70
CA MET A 220 -1.95 6.53 13.26
C MET A 220 -2.07 7.93 13.88
N GLU A 221 -3.09 8.71 13.55
CA GLU A 221 -3.29 10.09 14.04
C GLU A 221 -3.19 10.22 15.57
N LYS A 222 -3.69 9.21 16.30
CA LYS A 222 -3.69 9.17 17.76
C LYS A 222 -2.48 8.44 18.36
N LYS A 223 -1.65 7.81 17.54
CA LYS A 223 -0.49 7.06 18.01
C LYS A 223 0.75 7.97 18.05
N PRO A 224 1.60 7.83 19.08
CA PRO A 224 2.89 8.48 19.07
C PRO A 224 3.74 7.92 17.92
N MET A 225 4.65 8.74 17.41
CA MET A 225 5.72 8.25 16.53
C MET A 225 6.74 7.46 17.36
N GLU A 226 7.52 6.62 16.71
CA GLU A 226 8.71 6.02 17.30
C GLU A 226 9.72 7.10 17.70
N ASP A 227 10.51 6.84 18.73
CA ASP A 227 11.52 7.78 19.24
C ASP A 227 12.58 8.07 18.15
N ASP A 228 13.18 9.26 18.20
CA ASP A 228 14.22 9.74 17.25
C ASP A 228 13.80 9.95 15.79
N GLU A 229 12.53 9.75 15.45
CA GLU A 229 12.03 9.96 14.09
C GLU A 229 11.63 11.42 13.83
N ASP A 230 11.80 11.88 12.59
CA ASP A 230 11.62 13.29 12.23
C ASP A 230 10.13 13.69 12.28
N PRO A 231 9.71 14.61 13.19
CA PRO A 231 8.31 14.98 13.37
C PRO A 231 7.63 15.53 12.12
N LYS A 232 8.37 15.97 11.09
CA LYS A 232 7.78 16.44 9.83
C LYS A 232 7.02 15.34 9.08
N TRP A 233 7.32 14.07 9.35
CA TRP A 233 6.62 12.92 8.77
C TRP A 233 5.39 12.49 9.56
N ARG A 234 5.03 13.21 10.63
CA ARG A 234 3.82 12.89 11.40
C ARG A 234 2.58 12.90 10.51
N VAL A 235 1.67 11.96 10.74
CA VAL A 235 0.36 11.92 10.06
C VAL A 235 -0.78 12.27 11.01
N GLY A 236 -1.81 12.93 10.48
CA GLY A 236 -3.03 13.27 11.21
C GLY A 236 -2.91 14.45 12.17
N GLY A 237 -4.02 15.11 12.49
CA GLY A 237 -4.05 16.36 13.26
C GLY A 237 -3.92 17.64 12.43
N ARG A 238 -3.77 18.79 13.11
CA ARG A 238 -3.85 20.12 12.46
C ARG A 238 -2.64 20.47 11.59
N ASN A 239 -1.43 20.14 12.06
CA ASN A 239 -0.14 20.56 11.48
C ASN A 239 0.70 19.35 11.01
N SER A 240 0.04 18.30 10.55
CA SER A 240 0.69 17.06 10.12
C SER A 240 0.22 16.68 8.73
N ILE A 241 0.82 15.64 8.14
CA ILE A 241 0.48 15.17 6.80
C ILE A 241 -0.92 14.55 6.79
N LYS A 242 -1.75 14.98 5.84
CA LYS A 242 -3.10 14.49 5.59
C LYS A 242 -3.21 13.86 4.21
N LEU A 243 -4.36 13.26 3.90
CA LEU A 243 -4.57 12.57 2.63
C LEU A 243 -4.48 13.53 1.43
N GLU A 244 -5.00 14.75 1.58
CA GLU A 244 -4.96 15.80 0.57
C GLU A 244 -3.54 16.29 0.22
N ASP A 245 -2.57 15.98 1.09
CA ASP A 245 -1.17 16.38 0.94
C ASP A 245 -0.36 15.36 0.14
N LEU A 246 -0.99 14.29 -0.34
CA LEU A 246 -0.30 13.13 -0.92
C LEU A 246 -0.70 12.88 -2.37
N ILE A 247 0.31 12.51 -3.15
CA ILE A 247 0.20 12.07 -4.53
C ILE A 247 0.73 10.63 -4.62
N LEU A 248 -0.06 9.74 -5.22
CA LEU A 248 0.34 8.38 -5.55
C LEU A 248 1.07 8.38 -6.89
N VAL A 249 2.35 7.98 -6.90
CA VAL A 249 3.19 7.98 -8.11
C VAL A 249 3.22 6.61 -8.77
N SER A 250 3.47 5.57 -7.98
CA SER A 250 3.58 4.19 -8.45
C SER A 250 3.22 3.20 -7.34
N VAL A 251 3.02 1.93 -7.71
CA VAL A 251 2.91 0.81 -6.77
C VAL A 251 3.86 -0.30 -7.22
N HIS A 252 4.73 -0.78 -6.34
CA HIS A 252 5.78 -1.76 -6.64
C HIS A 252 5.46 -3.14 -6.05
N HIS A 253 5.72 -4.21 -6.81
CA HIS A 253 5.62 -5.59 -6.33
C HIS A 253 6.88 -5.92 -5.52
N VAL A 254 6.80 -5.80 -4.19
CA VAL A 254 7.98 -5.87 -3.29
C VAL A 254 8.25 -7.27 -2.76
N SER A 255 7.23 -8.14 -2.77
CA SER A 255 7.36 -9.59 -2.56
C SER A 255 6.09 -10.27 -3.09
N GLN A 256 6.10 -11.57 -3.31
CA GLN A 256 4.93 -12.34 -3.77
C GLN A 256 3.65 -11.97 -2.99
N GLY A 257 2.65 -11.46 -3.71
CA GLY A 257 1.36 -11.03 -3.16
C GLY A 257 1.40 -9.79 -2.25
N SER A 258 2.52 -9.06 -2.19
CA SER A 258 2.67 -7.81 -1.44
C SER A 258 3.14 -6.66 -2.33
N TRP A 259 2.40 -5.57 -2.28
CA TRP A 259 2.62 -4.38 -3.09
C TRP A 259 2.81 -3.17 -2.18
N GLN A 260 3.68 -2.24 -2.57
CA GLN A 260 3.99 -1.06 -1.79
C GLN A 260 3.80 0.22 -2.63
N PRO A 261 2.96 1.17 -2.19
CA PRO A 261 2.77 2.42 -2.91
C PRO A 261 3.95 3.36 -2.65
N GLN A 262 4.41 4.02 -3.70
CA GLN A 262 5.36 5.12 -3.61
C GLN A 262 4.58 6.44 -3.63
N LEU A 263 4.81 7.27 -2.61
CA LEU A 263 4.04 8.48 -2.34
C LEU A 263 4.97 9.69 -2.34
N ARG A 264 4.47 10.82 -2.85
CA ARG A 264 5.13 12.12 -2.75
C ARG A 264 4.20 13.19 -2.18
N MET A 265 4.81 14.26 -1.70
CA MET A 265 4.10 15.40 -1.14
C MET A 265 3.52 16.28 -2.26
N ARG A 266 2.26 16.67 -2.09
CA ARG A 266 1.56 17.65 -2.93
C ARG A 266 1.92 19.09 -2.57
N ARG A 267 2.28 19.35 -1.31
CA ARG A 267 2.71 20.67 -0.83
C ARG A 267 4.01 20.55 -0.04
N PRO A 268 4.80 21.62 0.09
CA PRO A 268 5.95 21.63 0.98
C PRO A 268 5.56 21.25 2.42
N LEU A 269 6.49 20.61 3.12
CA LEU A 269 6.35 20.21 4.53
C LEU A 269 6.34 21.44 5.45
#